data_AF-A0A9Q1ZBZ8-F1
#
_entry.id   AF-A0A9Q1ZBZ8-F1
#
_cell.length_a   1.000
_cell.length_b   1.000
_cell.length_c   1.000
_cell.angle_alpha   90.00
_cell.angle_beta   90.00
_cell.angle_gamma   90.00
#
_symmetry.space_group_name_H-M   'P 1'
#
loop_
_entity.id
_entity.type
_entity.pdbx_description
1 polymer ?
#
loop_
_entity_poly.entity_id
_entity_poly.type
_entity_poly.pdbx_seq_one_letter_code
_entity_poly.pdbx_strand_id
1 'polypeptide(L)' 'MKITIDTVLEEQSKTRYWLAQQTGITYPSIMRIANNKSTSITFDNLQKICIALNCTPNDILQID' A
#
# COMPACT_ATOMS: atom_id res chain seq x y z
N MET A 1 -12.97 -1.76 -7.24
CA MET A 1 -11.48 -1.78 -7.18
C MET A 1 -11.07 -1.58 -5.74
N LYS A 2 -10.29 -2.52 -5.21
CA LYS A 2 -9.77 -2.51 -3.83
C LYS A 2 -8.26 -2.53 -3.84
N ILE A 3 -7.66 -1.96 -2.81
CA ILE A 3 -6.22 -2.01 -2.55
C ILE A 3 -5.99 -2.88 -1.30
N THR A 4 -5.25 -3.96 -1.46
CA THR A 4 -4.94 -4.93 -0.39
C THR A 4 -3.45 -4.92 -0.10
N ILE A 5 -3.03 -4.02 0.79
CA ILE A 5 -1.62 -3.92 1.22
C ILE A 5 -1.31 -4.71 2.50
N ASP A 6 -2.32 -5.05 3.30
CA ASP A 6 -2.11 -5.76 4.57
C ASP A 6 -1.62 -7.19 4.36
N THR A 7 -2.15 -7.91 3.36
CA THR A 7 -1.70 -9.28 3.05
C THR A 7 -0.20 -9.32 2.76
N VAL A 8 0.29 -8.41 1.91
CA VAL A 8 1.73 -8.35 1.57
C VAL A 8 2.58 -7.90 2.76
N LEU A 9 2.05 -7.03 3.62
CA LEU A 9 2.73 -6.62 4.86
C LEU A 9 2.85 -7.79 5.85
N GLU A 10 1.78 -8.58 6.03
CA GLU A 10 1.73 -9.75 6.90
C GLU A 10 2.72 -10.82 6.45
N GLU A 11 2.74 -11.15 5.15
CA GLU A 11 3.69 -12.10 4.55
C GLU A 11 5.16 -11.70 4.80
N GLN A 12 5.43 -10.41 4.92
CA GLN A 12 6.78 -9.87 5.13
C GLN A 12 7.07 -9.48 6.58
N SER A 13 6.16 -9.76 7.53
CA SER A 13 6.28 -9.34 8.94
C SER A 13 6.52 -7.84 9.12
N LYS A 14 5.89 -7.01 8.27
CA LYS A 14 6.03 -5.54 8.26
C LYS A 14 4.73 -4.88 8.74
N THR A 15 4.85 -3.65 9.23
CA THR A 15 3.70 -2.86 9.70
C THR A 15 3.32 -1.75 8.72
N ARG A 16 2.09 -1.26 8.81
CA ARG A 16 1.66 -0.05 8.07
C ARG A 16 2.53 1.18 8.41
N TYR A 17 3.03 1.26 9.65
CA TYR A 17 3.96 2.31 10.06
C TYR A 17 5.32 2.16 9.36
N TRP A 18 5.84 0.94 9.28
CA TRP A 18 7.04 0.63 8.50
C TRP A 18 6.88 1.08 7.04
N LEU A 19 5.72 0.81 6.43
CA LEU A 19 5.45 1.22 5.05
C LEU A 19 5.44 2.74 4.89
N ALA A 20 4.85 3.47 5.83
CA ALA A 20 4.89 4.93 5.84
C ALA A 20 6.33 5.47 5.89
N GLN A 21 7.19 4.87 6.73
CA GLN A 21 8.60 5.25 6.83
C GLN A 21 9.37 4.95 5.53
N GLN A 22 9.16 3.79 4.90
CA GLN A 22 9.88 3.41 3.69
C GLN A 22 9.44 4.19 2.44
N THR A 23 8.15 4.51 2.35
CA THR A 23 7.59 5.19 1.17
C THR A 23 7.65 6.71 1.26
N GLY A 24 7.87 7.27 2.46
CA GLY A 24 7.71 8.70 2.74
C GLY A 24 6.24 9.17 2.68
N ILE A 25 5.29 8.25 2.52
CA ILE A 25 3.85 8.55 2.55
C ILE A 25 3.43 8.66 4.01
N THR A 26 2.63 9.68 4.33
CA THR A 26 2.17 9.87 5.72
C THR A 26 1.41 8.64 6.22
N TYR A 27 1.58 8.30 7.50
CA TYR A 27 0.87 7.17 8.11
C TYR A 27 -0.66 7.25 7.96
N PRO A 28 -1.31 8.43 8.14
CA PRO A 28 -2.75 8.56 7.86
C PRO A 28 -3.12 8.22 6.41
N SER A 29 -2.31 8.61 5.43
CA SER A 29 -2.54 8.25 4.02
C SER A 29 -2.43 6.75 3.78
N ILE A 30 -1.39 6.09 4.31
CA ILE A 30 -1.26 4.62 4.26
C ILE A 30 -2.47 3.94 4.91
N MET A 31 -2.91 4.43 6.06
CA MET A 31 -4.07 3.88 6.77
C MET A 31 -5.37 4.04 5.98
N ARG A 32 -5.55 5.16 5.26
CA ARG A 32 -6.69 5.35 4.35
C ARG A 32 -6.65 4.40 3.16
N ILE A 33 -5.46 4.18 2.58
CA ILE A 33 -5.25 3.24 1.47
C ILE A 33 -5.55 1.81 1.93
N ALA A 34 -4.92 1.36 3.02
CA ALA A 34 -5.08 0.00 3.57
C ALA A 34 -6.54 -0.33 3.91
N ASN A 35 -7.27 0.64 4.47
CA ASN A 35 -8.66 0.46 4.85
C ASN A 35 -9.65 0.70 3.70
N ASN A 36 -9.19 0.77 2.44
CA ASN A 36 -10.02 1.05 1.27
C ASN A 36 -10.87 2.33 1.38
N LYS A 37 -10.39 3.32 2.16
CA LYS A 37 -11.03 4.64 2.32
C LYS A 37 -10.51 5.67 1.32
N SER A 38 -9.53 5.31 0.49
CA SER A 38 -9.04 6.17 -0.59
C SER A 38 -9.84 5.91 -1.86
N THR A 39 -10.31 6.99 -2.50
CA THR A 39 -11.00 6.92 -3.79
C THR A 39 -10.03 6.98 -4.98
N SER A 40 -8.77 7.33 -4.72
CA SER A 40 -7.71 7.41 -5.72
C SER A 40 -6.34 7.16 -5.08
N ILE A 41 -5.37 6.77 -5.91
CA ILE A 41 -3.95 6.70 -5.59
C ILE A 41 -3.19 7.25 -6.79
N THR A 42 -2.16 8.06 -6.55
CA THR A 42 -1.28 8.55 -7.61
C THR A 42 -0.34 7.44 -8.07
N PHE A 43 0.11 7.48 -9.33
CA PHE A 43 1.10 6.53 -9.83
C PHE A 43 2.41 6.56 -9.02
N ASP A 44 2.84 7.74 -8.57
CA ASP A 44 4.01 7.90 -7.70
C ASP A 44 3.85 7.15 -6.37
N ASN A 45 2.70 7.28 -5.69
CA ASN A 45 2.43 6.56 -4.45
C ASN A 45 2.32 5.05 -4.68
N LEU A 46 1.66 4.64 -5.77
CA LEU A 46 1.56 3.23 -6.14
C LEU A 46 2.96 2.63 -6.39
N GLN A 47 3.80 3.32 -7.17
CA GLN A 47 5.17 2.91 -7.46
C GLN A 47 6.00 2.80 -6.17
N LYS A 48 5.93 3.80 -5.28
CA LYS A 48 6.64 3.78 -3.99
C LYS A 48 6.23 2.58 -3.14
N ILE A 49 4.93 2.29 -3.05
CA ILE A 49 4.41 1.15 -2.30
C ILE A 49 4.91 -0.17 -2.91
N CYS A 50 4.80 -0.33 -4.23
CA CYS A 50 5.27 -1.51 -4.94
C CYS A 50 6.78 -1.75 -4.74
N ILE A 51 7.61 -0.71 -4.82
CA ILE A 51 9.05 -0.80 -4.57
C ILE A 51 9.32 -1.18 -3.10
N ALA A 52 8.67 -0.52 -2.13
CA ALA A 52 8.89 -0.80 -0.71
C ALA A 52 8.48 -2.23 -0.33
N LEU A 53 7.42 -2.74 -0.92
CA LEU A 53 6.91 -4.09 -0.70
C LEU A 53 7.53 -5.13 -1.63
N ASN A 54 8.41 -4.74 -2.56
CA ASN A 54 8.94 -5.62 -3.59
C ASN A 54 7.85 -6.43 -4.30
N CYS A 55 6.76 -5.75 -4.67
CA CYS A 55 5.60 -6.35 -5.35
C CYS A 55 5.24 -5.55 -6.60
N THR A 56 4.33 -6.10 -7.40
CA THR A 56 3.74 -5.47 -8.56
C THR A 56 2.39 -4.85 -8.21
N PRO A 57 1.86 -3.92 -9.03
CA PRO A 57 0.52 -3.39 -8.83
C PRO A 57 -0.57 -4.46 -8.79
N ASN A 58 -0.42 -5.56 -9.55
CA ASN A 58 -1.37 -6.67 -9.57
C ASN A 58 -1.45 -7.42 -8.24
N ASP A 59 -0.40 -7.39 -7.41
CA ASP A 59 -0.39 -8.08 -6.12
C ASP A 59 -1.24 -7.35 -5.07
N ILE A 60 -1.46 -6.04 -5.26
CA ILE A 60 -2.16 -5.19 -4.29
C ILE A 60 -3.44 -4.55 -4.86
N LEU A 61 -3.68 -4.58 -6.17
CA LEU A 61 -4.89 -4.06 -6.81
C LEU A 61 -5.81 -5.20 -7.23
N GLN A 62 -7.07 -5.15 -6.78
CA GLN A 62 -8.10 -6.11 -7.17
C GLN A 62 -9.30 -5.40 -7.80
N ILE A 63 -9.81 -5.97 -8.89
CA ILE A 63 -11.09 -5.59 -9.50
C ILE A 63 -12.13 -6.55 -8.93
N ASP A 64 -13.18 -5.98 -8.32
CA ASP A 64 -14.40 -6.72 -7.98
C ASP A 64 -15.36 -6.63 -9.17
#